data_AF-A0A7W0VHK4-F1
#
_entry.id   AF-A0A7W0VHK4-F1
#
_cell.length_a   1.000
_cell.length_b   1.000
_cell.length_c   1.000
_cell.angle_alpha   90.00
_cell.angle_beta   90.00
_cell.angle_gamma   90.00
#
_symmetry.space_group_name_H-M   'P 1'
#
loop_
_entity.id
_entity.type
_entity.pdbx_description
1 polymer ?
#
loop_
_entity_poly.entity_id
_entity_poly.type
_entity_poly.pdbx_seq_one_letter_code
_entity_poly.pdbx_strand_id
1 'polypeptide(L)'
;MFPKCQDVNNPDPMNPNCDGATAPSVTTRVMKNEVQGGDLIITIGAGSNSGVKKGWTATMLRGESDTPLPGGDVTIVRIDKGYTIGKVQLTADQVKVNYRVKLSPPPK
;
A
#
# COMPACT_ATOMS: atom_id res chain seq x y z
N MET A 1 13.28 29.99 1.57
CA MET A 1 12.26 28.93 1.74
C MET A 1 12.91 27.63 1.29
N PHE A 2 13.03 26.63 2.16
CA PHE A 2 13.68 25.37 1.80
C PHE A 2 12.84 24.58 0.78
N PRO A 3 13.44 23.85 -0.17
CA PRO A 3 12.70 23.04 -1.13
C PRO A 3 12.01 21.85 -0.43
N LYS A 4 10.97 21.28 -1.05
CA LYS A 4 10.40 20.00 -0.57
C LYS A 4 11.50 18.93 -0.53
N CYS A 5 11.39 17.97 0.39
CA CYS A 5 12.35 16.86 0.44
C CYS A 5 12.32 16.09 -0.89
N GLN A 6 13.39 16.21 -1.67
CA GLN A 6 13.46 15.64 -3.01
C GLN A 6 13.60 14.11 -2.98
N ASP A 7 14.32 13.59 -1.96
CA ASP A 7 14.43 12.17 -1.71
C ASP A 7 14.19 11.86 -0.23
N VAL A 8 13.03 11.29 0.07
CA VAL A 8 12.69 10.85 1.43
C VAL A 8 13.61 9.72 1.92
N ASN A 9 14.20 8.97 0.99
CA ASN A 9 15.09 7.85 1.31
C ASN A 9 16.55 8.28 1.48
N ASN A 10 16.91 9.47 0.99
CA ASN A 10 18.20 10.10 1.19
C ASN A 10 17.98 11.57 1.58
N PRO A 11 17.49 11.82 2.80
CA PRO A 11 17.13 13.16 3.24
C PRO A 11 18.37 14.06 3.20
N ASP A 12 18.25 15.21 2.54
CA ASP A 12 19.30 16.24 2.53
C ASP A 12 19.50 16.73 3.98
N PRO A 13 20.68 16.53 4.58
CA PRO A 13 20.95 16.93 5.97
C PRO A 13 20.82 18.44 6.21
N MET A 14 20.89 19.25 5.16
CA MET A 14 20.74 20.71 5.22
C MET A 14 19.30 21.17 4.96
N ASN A 15 18.38 20.25 4.64
CA ASN A 15 16.99 20.56 4.37
C ASN A 15 16.07 20.11 5.53
N PRO A 16 15.69 21.01 6.46
CA PRO A 16 14.79 20.66 7.57
C PRO A 16 13.41 20.15 7.12
N ASN A 17 13.01 20.37 5.85
CA ASN A 17 11.78 19.76 5.31
C ASN A 17 11.91 18.23 5.13
N CYS A 18 13.12 17.67 5.21
CA CYS A 18 13.36 16.23 5.14
C CYS A 18 13.24 15.52 6.51
N ASP A 19 13.34 16.24 7.62
CA ASP A 19 13.34 15.66 8.98
C ASP A 19 12.04 14.90 9.29
N GLY A 20 10.93 15.24 8.65
CA GLY A 20 9.62 14.57 8.80
C GLY A 20 9.04 13.93 7.53
N ALA A 21 9.75 13.97 6.40
CA ALA A 21 9.18 13.52 5.13
C ALA A 21 8.92 12.00 5.12
N THR A 22 7.73 11.57 4.68
CA THR A 22 7.35 10.18 4.44
C THR A 22 7.16 9.93 2.94
N ALA A 23 7.45 8.71 2.48
CA ALA A 23 7.28 8.37 1.07
C ALA A 23 5.80 8.58 0.65
N PRO A 24 5.51 8.98 -0.60
CA PRO A 24 4.13 9.13 -1.02
C PRO A 24 3.40 7.78 -0.98
N SER A 25 2.16 7.76 -0.48
CA SER A 25 1.32 6.56 -0.55
C SER A 25 1.02 6.19 -2.00
N VAL A 26 0.89 4.89 -2.27
CA VAL A 26 0.60 4.36 -3.61
C VAL A 26 -0.83 3.82 -3.62
N THR A 27 -1.67 4.34 -4.52
CA THR A 27 -3.01 3.80 -4.75
C THR A 27 -3.03 2.99 -6.03
N THR A 28 -3.51 1.74 -5.96
CA THR A 28 -3.58 0.80 -7.08
C THR A 28 -4.78 -0.12 -6.91
N ARG A 29 -4.83 -1.24 -7.63
CA ARG A 29 -5.91 -2.23 -7.59
C ARG A 29 -5.43 -3.64 -7.26
N VAL A 30 -6.36 -4.45 -6.77
CA VAL A 30 -6.24 -5.90 -6.73
C VAL A 30 -6.32 -6.44 -8.16
N MET A 31 -5.30 -7.20 -8.55
CA MET A 31 -5.15 -7.82 -9.86
C MET A 31 -5.65 -9.27 -9.87
N LYS A 32 -5.54 -9.97 -8.75
CA LYS A 32 -5.95 -11.36 -8.55
C LYS A 32 -6.34 -11.58 -7.09
N ASN A 33 -7.30 -12.46 -6.83
CA ASN A 33 -7.60 -12.98 -5.50
C ASN A 33 -7.70 -14.51 -5.55
N GLU A 34 -7.33 -15.18 -4.47
CA GLU A 34 -7.43 -16.63 -4.32
C GLU A 34 -7.62 -17.02 -2.85
N VAL A 35 -8.48 -18.02 -2.60
CA VAL A 35 -8.74 -18.51 -1.24
C VAL A 35 -7.71 -19.58 -0.90
N GLN A 36 -7.01 -19.42 0.21
CA GLN A 36 -6.01 -20.38 0.69
C GLN A 36 -6.19 -20.61 2.20
N GLY A 37 -6.63 -21.82 2.58
CA GLY A 37 -6.72 -22.21 4.00
C GLY A 37 -7.68 -21.36 4.83
N GLY A 38 -8.71 -20.77 4.22
CA GLY A 38 -9.66 -19.88 4.89
C GLY A 38 -9.30 -18.39 4.82
N ASP A 39 -8.07 -18.05 4.46
CA ASP A 39 -7.65 -16.67 4.17
C ASP A 39 -7.91 -16.31 2.70
N LEU A 40 -8.20 -15.04 2.43
CA LEU A 40 -8.19 -14.51 1.07
C LEU A 40 -6.82 -13.86 0.78
N ILE A 41 -6.10 -14.45 -0.17
CA ILE A 41 -4.83 -13.91 -0.68
C ILE A 41 -5.15 -12.99 -1.86
N ILE A 42 -4.61 -11.77 -1.84
CA ILE A 42 -4.76 -10.78 -2.90
C ILE A 42 -3.40 -10.41 -3.49
N THR A 43 -3.39 -10.23 -4.81
CA THR A 43 -2.26 -9.66 -5.56
C THR A 43 -2.57 -8.21 -5.88
N ILE A 44 -1.73 -7.29 -5.41
CA ILE A 44 -1.89 -5.85 -5.54
C ILE A 44 -0.94 -5.35 -6.63
N GLY A 45 -1.43 -4.54 -7.57
CA GLY A 45 -0.69 -4.04 -8.74
C GLY A 45 0.33 -2.94 -8.44
N ALA A 46 1.06 -3.04 -7.33
CA ALA A 46 2.19 -2.17 -7.00
C ALA A 46 3.22 -2.99 -6.23
N GLY A 47 4.50 -2.79 -6.56
CA GLY A 47 5.63 -3.48 -5.94
C GLY A 47 6.79 -2.53 -5.64
N SER A 48 8.00 -3.07 -5.50
CA SER A 48 9.18 -2.25 -5.21
C SER A 48 9.49 -1.22 -6.31
N ASN A 49 9.13 -1.50 -7.58
CA ASN A 49 9.26 -0.54 -8.67
C ASN A 49 8.34 0.67 -8.51
N SER A 50 7.27 0.54 -7.71
CA SER A 50 6.37 1.63 -7.34
C SER A 50 6.80 2.33 -6.03
N GLY A 51 7.96 1.97 -5.47
CA GLY A 51 8.47 2.51 -4.22
C GLY A 51 7.96 1.82 -2.95
N VAL A 52 7.15 0.76 -3.07
CA VAL A 52 6.66 -0.02 -1.91
C VAL A 52 7.82 -0.76 -1.27
N LYS A 53 7.92 -0.71 0.06
CA LYS A 53 9.01 -1.33 0.84
C LYS A 53 8.49 -2.11 2.02
N LYS A 54 9.36 -2.93 2.63
CA LYS A 54 9.06 -3.63 3.88
C LYS A 54 8.62 -2.62 4.96
N GLY A 55 7.61 -2.98 5.75
CA GLY A 55 7.03 -2.12 6.78
C GLY A 55 5.90 -1.20 6.31
N TRP A 56 5.61 -1.17 5.00
CA TRP A 56 4.42 -0.49 4.50
C TRP A 56 3.15 -1.22 4.95
N THR A 57 2.07 -0.47 5.09
CA THR A 57 0.73 -0.99 5.35
C THR A 57 -0.10 -0.92 4.07
N ALA A 58 -1.13 -1.77 3.97
CA ALA A 58 -2.07 -1.73 2.85
C ALA A 58 -3.50 -1.79 3.37
N THR A 59 -4.37 -0.97 2.79
CA THR A 59 -5.78 -0.89 3.17
C THR A 59 -6.64 -0.82 1.91
N MET A 60 -7.66 -1.66 1.83
CA MET A 60 -8.64 -1.64 0.76
C MET A 60 -9.53 -0.40 0.87
N LEU A 61 -9.94 0.14 -0.27
CA LEU A 61 -10.77 1.33 -0.36
C LEU A 61 -12.18 0.95 -0.81
N ARG A 62 -13.18 1.74 -0.40
CA ARG A 62 -14.58 1.49 -0.71
C ARG A 62 -14.89 1.85 -2.16
N GLY A 63 -15.20 0.85 -2.98
CA GLY A 63 -15.53 1.02 -4.40
C GLY A 63 -14.55 1.93 -5.13
N GLU A 64 -15.07 3.01 -5.71
CA GLU A 64 -14.29 4.03 -6.43
C GLU A 64 -13.81 5.19 -5.54
N SER A 65 -14.10 5.18 -4.24
CA SER A 65 -13.71 6.28 -3.33
C SER A 65 -12.32 6.08 -2.73
N ASP A 66 -11.74 7.16 -2.19
CA ASP A 66 -10.50 7.09 -1.40
C ASP A 66 -10.77 6.81 0.09
N THR A 67 -11.99 6.40 0.44
CA THR A 67 -12.38 6.06 1.80
C THR A 67 -11.93 4.64 2.15
N PRO A 68 -11.22 4.41 3.27
CA PRO A 68 -10.91 3.06 3.74
C PRO A 68 -12.15 2.19 3.91
N LEU A 69 -12.07 0.94 3.47
CA LEU A 69 -13.09 -0.06 3.68
C LEU A 69 -12.92 -0.67 5.10
N PRO A 70 -13.93 -0.60 5.98
CA PRO A 70 -13.86 -1.27 7.29
C PRO A 70 -13.57 -2.77 7.15
N GLY A 71 -12.60 -3.28 7.91
CA GLY A 71 -12.12 -4.66 7.80
C GLY A 71 -11.27 -4.95 6.55
N GLY A 72 -10.98 -3.92 5.75
CA GLY A 72 -10.14 -3.99 4.55
C GLY A 72 -8.64 -3.86 4.82
N ASP A 73 -8.19 -4.03 6.05
CA ASP A 73 -6.77 -4.03 6.38
C ASP A 73 -6.09 -5.26 5.77
N VAL A 74 -4.99 -5.00 5.05
CA VAL A 74 -4.25 -6.02 4.32
C VAL A 74 -2.92 -6.27 5.02
N THR A 75 -2.70 -7.52 5.41
CA THR A 75 -1.40 -7.96 5.91
C THR A 75 -0.49 -8.25 4.73
N ILE A 76 0.54 -7.43 4.52
CA ILE A 76 1.52 -7.66 3.45
C ILE A 76 2.37 -8.90 3.78
N VAL A 77 2.37 -9.87 2.87
CA VAL A 77 3.14 -11.12 2.99
C VAL A 77 4.47 -11.00 2.26
N ARG A 78 4.44 -10.46 1.04
CA ARG A 78 5.62 -10.34 0.18
C ARG A 78 5.48 -9.15 -0.76
N ILE A 79 6.59 -8.48 -1.04
CA ILE A 79 6.69 -7.40 -2.02
C ILE A 79 7.61 -7.88 -3.13
N ASP A 80 7.08 -8.00 -4.34
CA ASP A 80 7.84 -8.29 -5.56
C ASP A 80 8.09 -6.99 -6.35
N LYS A 81 8.79 -7.08 -7.48
CA LYS A 81 9.13 -5.90 -8.29
C LYS A 81 7.90 -5.15 -8.80
N GLY A 82 6.93 -5.88 -9.38
CA GLY A 82 5.75 -5.30 -10.02
C GLY A 82 4.46 -5.41 -9.22
N TYR A 83 4.44 -6.20 -8.15
CA TYR A 83 3.22 -6.46 -7.37
C TYR A 83 3.54 -6.78 -5.92
N THR A 84 2.52 -6.72 -5.07
CA THR A 84 2.58 -7.05 -3.65
C THR A 84 1.55 -8.13 -3.35
N ILE A 85 1.91 -9.13 -2.56
CA ILE A 85 1.01 -10.17 -2.08
C ILE A 85 0.59 -9.82 -0.66
N GLY A 86 -0.71 -9.83 -0.41
CA GLY A 86 -1.28 -9.57 0.91
C GLY A 86 -2.39 -10.54 1.27
N LYS A 87 -2.66 -10.66 2.56
CA LYS A 87 -3.83 -11.35 3.13
C LYS A 87 -4.86 -10.35 3.58
N VAL A 88 -6.13 -10.62 3.34
CA VAL A 88 -7.23 -9.77 3.81
C VAL A 88 -8.33 -10.63 4.41
N GLN A 89 -9.00 -10.12 5.44
CA GLN A 89 -10.12 -10.77 6.13
C GLN A 89 -11.47 -10.41 5.48
N LEU A 90 -11.49 -10.35 4.14
CA LEU A 90 -12.69 -10.05 3.34
C LEU A 90 -13.05 -11.24 2.46
N THR A 91 -14.32 -11.31 2.05
CA THR A 91 -14.77 -12.30 1.07
C THR A 91 -14.33 -11.92 -0.35
N ALA A 92 -14.28 -12.91 -1.25
CA ALA A 92 -13.94 -12.66 -2.65
C ALA A 92 -14.90 -11.66 -3.32
N ASP A 93 -16.19 -11.70 -2.97
CA ASP A 93 -17.20 -10.76 -3.48
C ASP A 93 -16.96 -9.33 -2.97
N GLN A 94 -16.62 -9.18 -1.68
CA GLN A 94 -16.25 -7.88 -1.12
C GLN A 94 -15.03 -7.29 -1.83
N VAL A 95 -14.01 -8.11 -2.12
CA VAL A 95 -12.82 -7.66 -2.86
C VAL A 95 -13.15 -7.29 -4.30
N LYS A 96 -14.05 -8.04 -4.96
CA LYS A 96 -14.47 -7.76 -6.34
C LYS A 96 -15.16 -6.40 -6.47
N VAL A 97 -15.96 -6.01 -5.49
CA VAL A 97 -16.64 -4.70 -5.45
C VAL A 97 -15.71 -3.58 -4.97
N ASN A 98 -14.72 -3.88 -4.15
CA ASN A 98 -13.83 -2.90 -3.51
C ASN A 98 -12.38 -3.08 -3.95
N TYR A 99 -12.13 -3.15 -5.26
CA TYR A 99 -10.85 -3.61 -5.79
C TYR A 99 -9.68 -2.62 -5.60
N ARG A 100 -9.92 -1.38 -5.16
CA ARG A 100 -8.87 -0.37 -4.95
C ARG A 100 -8.15 -0.59 -3.62
N VAL A 101 -6.83 -0.36 -3.60
CA VAL A 101 -5.96 -0.54 -2.43
C VAL A 101 -5.01 0.65 -2.31
N LYS A 102 -4.87 1.19 -1.11
CA LYS A 102 -3.87 2.18 -0.76
C LYS A 102 -2.75 1.52 0.05
N LEU A 103 -1.53 1.57 -0.47
CA LEU A 103 -0.32 1.24 0.27
C LEU A 103 0.27 2.51 0.87
N SER A 104 0.55 2.50 2.16
CA SER A 104 1.10 3.65 2.88
C SER A 104 2.44 3.29 3.51
N PRO A 105 3.42 4.22 3.53
CA PRO A 105 4.65 3.99 4.25
C PRO A 105 4.40 3.85 5.75
N PRO A 106 5.32 3.21 6.49
CA PRO A 106 5.27 3.26 7.94
C PRO A 106 5.35 4.71 8.45
N PRO A 107 4.71 5.02 9.59
CA PRO A 107 4.98 6.28 10.29
C PRO A 107 6.48 6.37 10.63
N LYS A 108 7.03 7.59 10.62
CA LYS A 108 8.37 7.86 11.14
C LYS A 108 8.39 7.72 12.66
#